data_AF-A0A385ACM9-F1
#
_entry.id   AF-A0A385ACM9-F1
#
_cell.length_a   1.000
_cell.length_b   1.000
_cell.length_c   1.000
_cell.angle_alpha   90.00
_cell.angle_beta   90.00
_cell.angle_gamma   90.00
#
_symmetry.space_group_name_H-M   'P 1'
#
loop_
_entity.id
_entity.type
_entity.pdbx_description
1 polymer ?
#
loop_
_entity_poly.entity_id
_entity_poly.type
_entity_poly.pdbx_seq_one_letter_code
_entity_poly.pdbx_strand_id
1 'polypeptide(L)'
;MKTRNILTANEIIKRGIDPQININVPKGVETNELEFVIIRLLYFMTSNYAEVNKISFEEALEQYGKAIITQIGVMRDVSKG
;
A
#
# COMPACT_ATOMS: atom_id res chain seq x y z
N MET A 1 6.33 24.15 5.18
CA MET A 1 6.10 23.51 3.87
C MET A 1 4.70 22.90 3.85
N LYS A 2 3.92 23.04 2.76
CA LYS A 2 2.53 22.54 2.66
C LYS A 2 2.48 21.20 1.89
N THR A 3 2.39 20.10 2.62
CA THR A 3 2.21 18.71 2.11
C THR A 3 0.76 18.47 1.67
N ARG A 4 0.51 17.56 0.72
CA ARG A 4 -0.84 17.02 0.45
C ARG A 4 -0.93 15.63 1.07
N ASN A 5 -1.93 15.41 1.92
CA ASN A 5 -2.26 14.11 2.47
C ASN A 5 -3.28 13.44 1.54
N ILE A 6 -3.01 12.21 1.09
CA ILE A 6 -4.00 11.37 0.43
C ILE A 6 -4.58 10.47 1.52
N LEU A 7 -5.83 10.72 1.89
CA LEU A 7 -6.57 9.90 2.85
C LEU A 7 -7.26 8.75 2.12
N THR A 8 -7.02 7.53 2.57
CA THR A 8 -7.78 6.35 2.17
C THR A 8 -8.82 6.08 3.27
N ALA A 9 -10.12 6.19 2.97
CA ALA A 9 -11.22 5.98 3.95
C ALA A 9 -11.51 4.47 4.09
N ASN A 10 -11.54 3.81 5.26
CA ASN A 10 -12.29 3.92 6.54
C ASN A 10 -13.66 3.21 6.53
N GLU A 11 -13.70 1.96 7.00
CA GLU A 11 -14.88 1.39 7.66
C GLU A 11 -14.58 1.24 9.15
N ILE A 12 -15.29 2.01 9.98
CA ILE A 12 -15.64 1.69 11.37
C ILE A 12 -14.49 1.04 12.17
N ILE A 13 -13.63 1.92 12.70
CA ILE A 13 -12.60 1.62 13.68
C ILE A 13 -13.25 0.96 14.91
N LYS A 14 -13.14 -0.37 15.00
CA LYS A 14 -13.13 -1.10 16.28
C LYS A 14 -11.74 -1.67 16.50
N ARG A 15 -11.06 -1.08 17.48
CA ARG A 15 -9.88 -1.58 18.21
C ARG A 15 -8.57 -1.70 17.41
N GLY A 16 -7.67 -0.76 17.68
CA GLY A 16 -6.24 -1.04 17.80
C GLY A 16 -5.45 -1.01 16.50
N ILE A 17 -5.06 0.20 16.10
CA ILE A 17 -3.84 0.49 15.32
C ILE A 17 -3.67 -0.41 14.09
N ASP A 18 -4.43 -0.12 13.04
CA ASP A 18 -4.05 -0.58 11.70
C ASP A 18 -2.97 0.37 11.17
N PRO A 19 -1.79 -0.11 10.73
CA PRO A 19 -0.76 0.75 10.18
C PRO A 19 -1.22 1.29 8.81
N GLN A 20 -1.96 2.40 8.83
CA GLN A 20 -2.23 3.17 7.62
C GLN A 20 -0.89 3.62 7.03
N ILE A 21 -0.53 3.09 5.87
CA ILE A 21 0.65 3.54 5.13
C ILE A 21 0.30 4.88 4.47
N ASN A 22 0.68 5.98 5.13
CA ASN A 22 0.56 7.31 4.56
C ASN A 22 1.80 7.61 3.69
N ILE A 23 1.62 7.62 2.37
CA ILE A 23 2.66 8.05 1.43
C ILE A 23 2.51 9.56 1.19
N ASN A 24 3.41 10.35 1.75
CA ASN A 24 3.48 11.78 1.48
C ASN A 24 4.27 12.03 0.20
N VAL A 25 3.59 12.43 -0.88
CA VAL A 25 4.24 12.78 -2.14
C VAL A 25 4.47 14.30 -2.20
N PRO A 26 5.73 14.77 -2.30
CA PRO A 26 6.03 16.19 -2.48
C PRO A 26 5.34 16.78 -3.72
N LYS A 27 5.02 18.08 -3.67
CA LYS A 27 4.48 18.78 -4.85
C LYS A 27 5.58 18.90 -5.91
N GLY A 28 5.29 18.45 -7.13
CA GLY A 28 6.21 18.52 -8.27
C GLY A 28 6.94 17.21 -8.59
N VAL A 29 6.68 16.13 -7.83
CA VAL A 29 7.14 14.78 -8.21
C VAL A 29 6.45 14.36 -9.49
N GLU A 30 7.23 13.91 -10.45
CA GLU A 30 6.72 13.38 -11.71
C GLU A 30 6.12 11.98 -11.50
N THR A 31 5.16 11.60 -12.34
CA THR A 31 4.46 10.30 -12.21
C THR A 31 5.41 9.12 -12.27
N ASN A 32 6.41 9.16 -13.16
CA ASN A 32 7.47 8.15 -13.31
C ASN A 32 8.31 7.98 -12.02
N GLU A 33 8.64 9.06 -11.32
CA GLU A 33 9.38 9.02 -10.06
C GLU A 33 8.55 8.36 -8.96
N LEU A 34 7.25 8.68 -8.91
CA LEU A 34 6.33 8.07 -7.97
C LEU A 34 6.14 6.56 -8.25
N GLU A 35 5.94 6.18 -9.51
CA GLU A 35 5.85 4.78 -9.94
C GLU A 35 7.11 4.00 -9.56
N PHE A 36 8.27 4.58 -9.82
CA PHE A 36 9.57 3.97 -9.49
C PHE A 36 9.72 3.71 -7.99
N VAL A 37 9.35 4.67 -7.15
CA VAL A 37 9.40 4.52 -5.68
C VAL A 37 8.41 3.45 -5.21
N ILE A 38 7.18 3.45 -5.73
CA ILE A 38 6.15 2.48 -5.35
C ILE A 38 6.59 1.05 -5.72
N ILE A 39 7.11 0.85 -6.93
CA ILE A 39 7.58 -0.47 -7.39
C ILE A 39 8.70 -0.98 -6.48
N ARG A 40 9.68 -0.13 -6.13
CA ARG A 40 10.77 -0.52 -5.23
C ARG A 40 10.30 -0.82 -3.82
N LEU A 41 9.34 -0.06 -3.30
CA LEU A 41 8.76 -0.31 -1.99
C LEU A 41 8.02 -1.65 -1.96
N LEU A 42 7.21 -1.95 -2.98
CA LEU A 42 6.52 -3.23 -3.11
C LEU A 42 7.51 -4.40 -3.21
N TYR A 43 8.56 -4.26 -4.03
CA TYR A 43 9.61 -5.25 -4.13
C TYR A 43 10.25 -5.53 -2.75
N PHE A 44 10.67 -4.48 -2.04
CA PHE A 44 11.30 -4.61 -0.73
C PHE A 44 10.37 -5.28 0.31
N MET A 45 9.10 -4.87 0.38
CA MET A 45 8.13 -5.48 1.29
C MET A 45 7.90 -6.96 0.96
N THR A 46 7.76 -7.28 -0.33
CA THR A 46 7.54 -8.66 -0.80
C THR A 46 8.75 -9.54 -0.50
N SER A 47 9.97 -9.05 -0.75
CA SER A 47 11.21 -9.77 -0.44
C SER A 47 11.36 -10.04 1.05
N ASN A 48 11.11 -9.04 1.90
CA ASN A 48 11.17 -9.24 3.36
C ASN A 48 10.13 -10.25 3.84
N TYR A 49 8.91 -10.19 3.31
CA TYR A 49 7.88 -11.15 3.68
C TYR A 49 8.23 -12.57 3.26
N ALA A 50 8.76 -12.75 2.04
CA ALA A 50 9.24 -14.04 1.57
C ALA A 50 10.33 -14.60 2.50
N GLU A 51 11.30 -13.76 2.86
CA GLU A 51 12.42 -14.14 3.72
C GLU A 51 11.99 -14.53 5.14
N VAL A 52 11.10 -13.75 5.75
CA VAL A 52 10.58 -13.99 7.10
C VAL A 52 9.75 -15.27 7.16
N ASN A 53 8.91 -15.49 6.15
CA ASN A 53 7.99 -16.64 6.12
C ASN A 53 8.60 -17.89 5.46
N LYS A 54 9.84 -17.82 4.96
CA LYS A 54 10.54 -18.93 4.30
C LYS A 54 9.78 -19.50 3.11
N ILE A 55 9.15 -18.62 2.33
CA ILE A 55 8.45 -18.94 1.07
C ILE A 55 9.20 -18.33 -0.12
N SER A 56 8.83 -18.71 -1.34
CA SER A 56 9.39 -18.08 -2.53
C SER A 56 8.93 -16.64 -2.67
N PHE A 57 9.72 -15.84 -3.41
CA PHE A 57 9.33 -14.47 -3.72
C PHE A 57 8.04 -14.43 -4.55
N GLU A 58 7.86 -15.39 -5.46
CA GLU A 58 6.67 -15.51 -6.30
C GLU A 58 5.42 -15.79 -5.48
N GLU A 59 5.52 -16.68 -4.49
CA GLU A 59 4.42 -16.98 -3.58
C GLU A 59 4.07 -15.77 -2.70
N ALA A 60 5.09 -15.09 -2.17
CA ALA A 60 4.91 -13.84 -1.43
C ALA A 60 4.23 -12.75 -2.29
N LEU A 61 4.66 -12.62 -3.54
CA LEU A 61 4.11 -11.65 -4.50
C LEU A 61 2.64 -11.93 -4.80
N GLU A 62 2.27 -13.20 -4.97
CA GLU A 62 0.88 -13.60 -5.18
C GLU A 62 0.02 -13.24 -3.96
N GLN A 63 0.48 -13.56 -2.76
CA GLN A 63 -0.24 -13.25 -1.52
C GLN A 63 -0.40 -11.74 -1.31
N TYR A 64 0.67 -10.96 -1.50
CA TYR A 64 0.62 -9.49 -1.43
C TYR A 64 -0.29 -8.89 -2.51
N GLY A 65 -0.22 -9.40 -3.74
CA GLY A 65 -1.07 -8.96 -4.84
C GLY A 65 -2.55 -9.13 -4.51
N LYS A 66 -2.94 -10.29 -3.98
CA LYS A 66 -4.31 -10.55 -3.51
C LYS A 66 -4.73 -9.56 -2.41
N ALA A 67 -3.90 -9.35 -1.40
CA ALA A 67 -4.20 -8.42 -0.30
C ALA A 67 -4.37 -6.98 -0.80
N ILE A 68 -3.50 -6.51 -1.70
CA ILE A 68 -3.58 -5.16 -2.30
C ILE A 68 -4.88 -5.00 -3.09
N ILE A 69 -5.23 -5.97 -3.93
CA ILE A 69 -6.47 -5.92 -4.73
C ILE A 69 -7.70 -5.85 -3.81
N THR A 70 -7.74 -6.69 -2.77
CA THR A 70 -8.83 -6.67 -1.79
C THR A 70 -8.95 -5.29 -1.12
N GLN A 71 -7.83 -4.71 -0.68
CA GLN A 71 -7.83 -3.38 -0.05
C GLN A 71 -8.29 -2.27 -1.01
N ILE A 72 -7.85 -2.31 -2.27
CA ILE A 72 -8.31 -1.37 -3.31
C ILE A 72 -9.82 -1.52 -3.54
N GLY A 73 -10.33 -2.75 -3.56
CA GLY A 73 -11.76 -3.04 -3.68
C GLY A 73 -12.55 -2.39 -2.55
N VAL A 74 -12.16 -2.64 -1.29
CA VAL A 74 -12.78 -2.03 -0.10
C VAL A 74 -12.77 -0.51 -0.19
N MET A 75 -11.63 0.10 -0.51
CA MET A 75 -11.52 1.56 -0.64
C MET A 75 -12.42 2.13 -1.74
N ARG A 76 -12.55 1.42 -2.88
CA ARG A 76 -13.43 1.82 -3.97
C ARG A 76 -14.90 1.78 -3.54
N ASP A 77 -15.29 0.74 -2.82
CA ASP A 77 -16.68 0.58 -2.36
C ASP A 77 -17.03 1.63 -1.30
N VAL A 78 -16.12 1.91 -0.36
CA VAL A 78 -16.27 2.99 0.64
C VAL A 78 -16.37 4.37 -0.02
N SER A 79 -15.67 4.61 -1.13
CA SER A 79 -15.73 5.90 -1.85
C SER A 79 -17.05 6.17 -2.58
N LYS A 80 -17.90 5.13 -2.74
CA LYS A 80 -19.18 5.21 -3.46
C LYS A 80 -20.40 5.21 -2.52
N GLY A 81 -20.22 4.93 -1.24
CA GLY A 81 -21.25 5.03 -0.20
C GLY A 81 -21.27 6.40 0.46
#